data_AF-A0A520M274-F1
#
_entry.id   AF-A0A520M274-F1
#
_cell.length_a   1.000
_cell.length_b   1.000
_cell.length_c   1.000
_cell.angle_alpha   90.00
_cell.angle_beta   90.00
_cell.angle_gamma   90.00
#
_symmetry.space_group_name_H-M   'P 1'
#
loop_
_entity.id
_entity.type
_entity.pdbx_description
1 polymer ?
#
loop_
_entity_poly.entity_id
_entity_poly.type
_entity_poly.pdbx_seq_one_letter_code
_entity_poly.pdbx_strand_id
1 'polypeptide(L)'
;MKKIIPILFPFILLTITQFAREVRNSNGESFDWSQVNSQSDQAHYIAGKIKKWQSQSPEDHGKKLRVVYFYPKDREPLRNHLQRWDKIMKDIQEFFSVEMAKLGYGKSELSLEKENGKLKLHEVKGTANDDGTYSYKSGSRIYNEVSKALAKKGINAESETLLIVCGLSRTDGKKVKIYSPYYGMGANQNKGICFVADSDWLNIDGLKVDGTKTKIQVKEHRGYEPFTLAKFNTTYIGGTIHELGHGLSLPHNLATKSESSNGTALMGAGNYTYRQEWRNEGKGSFLTNAHAIRLLVHPVFSGTSKESNETPILSIDDLSLKYIDGVLHLRGQIRPSIPAIAMIAYNDGENKGQKKYQVNNDYDATTWTSVLSPKNEFWIKISDLKDGNHQIRLVSVHANGSTTTHRIHYSIKDGKPDLSQANKDIRSFVSS
;
A
#
# COMPACT_ATOMS: atom_id res chain seq x y z
N MET A 1 53.92 -48.58 51.62
CA MET A 1 52.61 -48.76 50.94
C MET A 1 51.97 -47.40 50.77
N LYS A 2 52.10 -46.77 49.59
CA LYS A 2 51.50 -45.47 49.27
C LYS A 2 50.18 -45.71 48.53
N LYS A 3 49.05 -45.27 49.09
CA LYS A 3 47.75 -45.25 48.39
C LYS A 3 47.52 -43.86 47.80
N ILE A 4 47.22 -43.86 46.50
CA ILE A 4 46.80 -42.72 45.70
C ILE A 4 45.29 -42.54 45.93
N ILE A 5 44.84 -41.31 46.22
CA ILE A 5 43.44 -40.90 46.17
C ILE A 5 43.34 -39.81 45.09
N PRO A 6 42.48 -39.94 44.07
CA PRO A 6 42.34 -38.94 43.02
C PRO A 6 41.35 -37.83 43.41
N ILE A 7 41.69 -36.63 42.98
CA ILE A 7 40.88 -35.40 42.99
C ILE A 7 39.74 -35.56 41.98
N LEU A 8 38.49 -35.31 42.39
CA LEU A 8 37.36 -35.15 41.47
C LEU A 8 36.73 -33.75 41.64
N PHE A 9 36.65 -33.03 40.53
CA PHE A 9 36.12 -31.68 40.34
C PHE A 9 34.63 -31.53 40.76
N PRO A 10 34.22 -30.40 41.37
CA PRO A 10 32.82 -29.99 41.43
C PRO A 10 32.53 -29.06 40.25
N PHE A 11 32.32 -29.60 39.05
CA PHE A 11 31.90 -28.81 37.89
C PHE A 11 30.81 -29.49 37.05
N ILE A 12 30.02 -30.36 37.69
CA ILE A 12 28.90 -31.07 37.05
C ILE A 12 27.69 -31.01 37.99
N LEU A 13 27.21 -29.79 38.28
CA LEU A 13 25.86 -29.62 38.82
C LEU A 13 25.19 -28.28 38.43
N LEU A 14 25.83 -27.46 37.60
CA LEU A 14 25.21 -26.23 37.04
C LEU A 14 24.71 -26.40 35.59
N THR A 15 25.11 -27.45 34.88
CA THR A 15 24.74 -27.67 33.47
C THR A 15 23.41 -28.38 33.30
N ILE A 16 22.97 -29.17 34.29
CA ILE A 16 21.71 -29.94 34.20
C ILE A 16 20.49 -29.05 34.46
N THR A 17 20.60 -28.04 35.32
CA THR A 17 19.51 -27.07 35.55
C THR A 17 19.33 -26.09 34.40
N GLN A 18 20.40 -25.78 33.65
CA GLN A 18 20.33 -24.90 32.48
C GLN A 18 19.78 -25.64 31.26
N PHE A 19 20.17 -26.90 31.06
CA PHE A 19 19.54 -27.78 30.06
C PHE A 19 18.08 -28.08 30.38
N ALA A 20 17.71 -28.30 31.65
CA ALA A 20 16.30 -28.51 32.02
C ALA A 20 15.43 -27.24 31.86
N ARG A 21 16.04 -26.04 31.90
CA ARG A 21 15.36 -24.76 31.67
C ARG A 21 15.27 -24.41 30.18
N GLU A 22 16.24 -24.82 29.36
CA GLU A 22 16.18 -24.73 27.89
C GLU A 22 15.26 -25.79 27.27
N VAL A 23 15.23 -27.01 27.83
CA VAL A 23 14.35 -28.10 27.36
C VAL A 23 12.89 -27.90 27.80
N ARG A 24 12.62 -27.08 28.83
CA ARG A 24 11.23 -26.64 29.13
C ARG A 24 10.70 -25.55 28.21
N ASN A 25 11.56 -24.87 27.43
CA ASN A 25 11.12 -23.90 26.42
C ASN A 25 10.93 -24.52 25.02
N SER A 26 11.20 -25.82 24.83
CA SER A 26 11.01 -26.51 23.55
C SER A 26 9.70 -27.30 23.44
N ASN A 27 8.85 -27.31 24.47
CA ASN A 27 7.42 -27.60 24.32
C ASN A 27 6.71 -26.35 23.83
N GLY A 28 6.93 -26.01 22.55
CA GLY A 28 6.36 -24.81 21.94
C GLY A 28 4.83 -24.86 22.03
N GLU A 29 4.27 -24.01 22.89
CA GLU A 29 2.83 -23.79 22.99
C GLU A 29 2.25 -23.63 21.58
N SER A 30 1.22 -24.43 21.27
CA SER A 30 0.49 -24.30 20.03
C SER A 30 -0.07 -22.88 19.95
N PHE A 31 0.23 -22.15 18.87
CA PHE A 31 -0.31 -20.81 18.67
C PHE A 31 -1.84 -20.90 18.56
N ASP A 32 -2.53 -20.28 19.53
CA ASP A 32 -3.99 -20.25 19.56
C ASP A 32 -4.50 -19.23 18.53
N TRP A 33 -4.86 -19.74 17.35
CA TRP A 33 -5.44 -18.95 16.27
C TRP A 33 -6.74 -18.25 16.65
N SER A 34 -7.42 -18.69 17.72
CA SER A 34 -8.64 -18.03 18.17
C SER A 34 -8.40 -16.62 18.71
N GLN A 35 -7.20 -16.35 19.23
CA GLN A 35 -6.77 -15.03 19.73
C GLN A 35 -6.56 -13.99 18.63
N VAL A 36 -6.61 -14.39 17.35
CA VAL A 36 -6.41 -13.51 16.19
C VAL A 36 -7.55 -13.65 15.16
N ASN A 37 -8.73 -14.04 15.64
CA ASN A 37 -9.90 -14.23 14.79
C ASN A 37 -10.55 -12.91 14.34
N SER A 38 -10.46 -11.84 15.14
CA SER A 38 -10.98 -10.53 14.75
C SER A 38 -9.91 -9.67 14.08
N GLN A 39 -10.34 -8.71 13.25
CA GLN A 39 -9.42 -7.76 12.63
C GLN A 39 -8.65 -6.94 13.68
N SER A 40 -9.32 -6.54 14.78
CA SER A 40 -8.69 -5.77 15.85
C SER A 40 -7.56 -6.56 16.53
N ASP A 41 -7.78 -7.85 16.78
CA ASP A 41 -6.77 -8.70 17.40
C ASP A 41 -5.59 -8.96 16.46
N GLN A 42 -5.86 -9.17 15.17
CA GLN A 42 -4.81 -9.25 14.15
C GLN A 42 -3.99 -7.96 14.09
N ALA A 43 -4.65 -6.80 14.11
CA ALA A 43 -3.98 -5.51 14.08
C ALA A 43 -3.10 -5.30 15.31
N HIS A 44 -3.61 -5.62 16.51
CA HIS A 44 -2.84 -5.55 17.75
C HIS A 44 -1.61 -6.46 17.71
N TYR A 45 -1.78 -7.70 17.27
CA TYR A 45 -0.69 -8.67 17.16
C TYR A 45 0.39 -8.22 16.15
N ILE A 46 -0.02 -7.75 14.97
CA ILE A 46 0.88 -7.23 13.92
C ILE A 46 1.61 -5.98 14.41
N ALA A 47 0.90 -5.03 15.04
CA ALA A 47 1.47 -3.81 15.59
C ALA A 47 2.53 -4.12 16.67
N GLY A 48 2.29 -5.12 17.51
CA GLY A 48 3.27 -5.61 18.49
C GLY A 48 4.54 -6.16 17.83
N LYS A 49 4.41 -6.94 16.76
CA LYS A 49 5.54 -7.51 16.01
C LYS A 49 6.40 -6.42 15.37
N ILE A 50 5.79 -5.44 14.70
CA ILE A 50 6.53 -4.35 14.06
C ILE A 50 7.24 -3.49 15.10
N LYS A 51 6.56 -3.12 16.19
CA LYS A 51 7.17 -2.33 17.28
C LYS A 51 8.39 -3.03 17.88
N LYS A 52 8.31 -4.35 18.09
CA LYS A 52 9.43 -5.16 18.59
C LYS A 52 10.62 -5.16 17.63
N TRP A 53 10.38 -5.22 16.32
CA TRP A 53 11.46 -5.20 15.33
C TRP A 53 12.10 -3.80 15.20
N GLN A 54 11.28 -2.75 15.28
CA GLN A 54 11.73 -1.36 15.25
C GLN A 54 12.58 -1.00 16.47
N SER A 55 12.23 -1.50 17.67
CA SER A 55 12.96 -1.19 18.91
C SER A 55 14.38 -1.78 18.98
N GLN A 56 14.80 -2.57 17.99
CA GLN A 56 16.13 -3.19 17.92
C GLN A 56 17.18 -2.28 17.28
N SER A 57 16.81 -1.08 16.83
CA SER A 57 17.70 -0.14 16.16
C SER A 57 17.35 1.30 16.53
N PRO A 58 18.30 2.24 16.49
CA PRO A 58 18.00 3.65 16.71
C PRO A 58 17.03 4.18 15.64
N GLU A 59 16.15 5.09 16.04
CA GLU A 59 15.21 5.75 15.12
C GLU A 59 15.96 6.57 14.06
N ASP A 60 15.64 6.36 12.79
CA ASP A 60 16.14 7.13 11.64
C ASP A 60 15.04 8.01 11.02
N HIS A 61 13.87 8.09 11.67
CA HIS A 61 12.67 8.85 11.27
C HIS A 61 12.09 8.50 9.90
N GLY A 62 12.56 7.41 9.29
CA GLY A 62 12.07 6.90 8.01
C GLY A 62 12.25 7.86 6.83
N LYS A 63 11.49 7.58 5.76
CA LYS A 63 11.46 8.41 4.56
C LYS A 63 10.33 9.43 4.64
N LYS A 64 10.42 10.47 3.79
CA LYS A 64 9.37 11.47 3.62
C LYS A 64 8.85 11.40 2.19
N LEU A 65 7.54 11.51 2.02
CA LEU A 65 6.96 11.81 0.71
C LEU A 65 7.39 13.22 0.32
N ARG A 66 7.96 13.35 -0.88
CA ARG A 66 8.28 14.65 -1.47
C ARG A 66 7.22 15.01 -2.49
N VAL A 67 6.68 16.21 -2.36
CA VAL A 67 5.70 16.74 -3.31
C VAL A 67 6.38 17.77 -4.20
N VAL A 68 6.25 17.59 -5.51
CA VAL A 68 6.85 18.42 -6.54
C VAL A 68 5.72 19.11 -7.30
N TYR A 69 5.83 20.41 -7.53
CA TYR A 69 4.90 21.15 -8.38
C TYR A 69 5.58 21.50 -9.70
N PHE A 70 5.16 20.84 -10.77
CA PHE A 70 5.70 21.02 -12.11
C PHE A 70 4.82 21.97 -12.93
N TYR A 71 5.44 22.94 -13.60
CA TYR A 71 4.75 23.91 -14.45
C TYR A 71 5.61 24.29 -15.68
N PRO A 72 5.02 24.70 -16.81
CA PRO A 72 5.78 24.97 -18.04
C PRO A 72 6.55 26.29 -17.99
N LYS A 73 7.46 26.48 -18.94
CA LYS A 73 8.43 27.60 -18.97
C LYS A 73 7.78 28.98 -19.11
N ASP A 74 6.68 29.06 -19.85
CA ASP A 74 6.05 30.28 -20.33
C ASP A 74 4.85 30.75 -19.48
N ARG A 75 4.60 30.09 -18.35
CA ARG A 75 3.55 30.51 -17.40
C ARG A 75 4.00 30.39 -15.96
N GLU A 76 3.36 31.16 -15.10
CA GLU A 76 3.52 31.03 -13.66
C GLU A 76 2.73 29.82 -13.12
N PRO A 77 3.08 29.30 -11.92
CA PRO A 77 2.27 28.34 -11.20
C PRO A 77 0.81 28.78 -11.05
N LEU A 78 -0.11 27.81 -10.90
CA LEU A 78 -1.53 28.12 -10.74
C LEU A 78 -1.76 28.90 -9.45
N ARG A 79 -2.80 29.73 -9.44
CA ARG A 79 -3.04 30.67 -8.34
C ARG A 79 -3.25 29.89 -7.03
N ASN A 80 -2.60 30.37 -5.97
CA ASN A 80 -2.67 29.81 -4.62
C ASN A 80 -2.30 28.30 -4.54
N HIS A 81 -1.52 27.77 -5.48
CA HIS A 81 -1.21 26.34 -5.54
C HIS A 81 -0.54 25.84 -4.24
N LEU A 82 0.35 26.62 -3.61
CA LEU A 82 0.95 26.29 -2.32
C LEU A 82 -0.12 26.05 -1.23
N GLN A 83 -1.06 26.98 -1.06
CA GLN A 83 -2.11 26.89 -0.05
C GLN A 83 -3.12 25.78 -0.38
N ARG A 84 -3.44 25.57 -1.66
CA ARG A 84 -4.36 24.51 -2.09
C ARG A 84 -3.76 23.13 -1.82
N TRP A 85 -2.51 22.92 -2.21
CA TRP A 85 -1.83 21.63 -2.01
C TRP A 85 -1.46 21.34 -0.56
N ASP A 86 -1.14 22.35 0.25
CA ASP A 86 -0.98 22.17 1.70
C ASP A 86 -2.27 21.63 2.34
N LYS A 87 -3.43 22.21 2.00
CA LYS A 87 -4.74 21.72 2.48
C LYS A 87 -5.09 20.34 1.94
N ILE A 88 -4.84 20.09 0.65
CA ILE A 88 -5.12 18.79 0.01
C ILE A 88 -4.31 17.68 0.67
N MET A 89 -3.00 17.89 0.82
CA MET A 89 -2.13 16.89 1.43
C MET A 89 -2.41 16.69 2.92
N LYS A 90 -2.85 17.73 3.63
CA LYS A 90 -3.31 17.59 5.01
C LYS A 90 -4.55 16.69 5.13
N ASP A 91 -5.53 16.87 4.25
CA ASP A 91 -6.72 16.01 4.22
C ASP A 91 -6.37 14.56 3.87
N ILE A 92 -5.45 14.34 2.92
CA ILE A 92 -4.94 13.01 2.59
C ILE A 92 -4.19 12.37 3.77
N GLN A 93 -3.35 13.13 4.48
CA GLN A 93 -2.64 12.66 5.68
C GLN A 93 -3.65 12.25 6.78
N GLU A 94 -4.70 13.06 6.97
CA GLU A 94 -5.79 12.79 7.91
C GLU A 94 -6.59 11.55 7.51
N PHE A 95 -6.92 11.38 6.22
CA PHE A 95 -7.60 10.18 5.71
C PHE A 95 -6.85 8.91 6.11
N PHE A 96 -5.56 8.81 5.77
CA PHE A 96 -4.78 7.62 6.11
C PHE A 96 -4.71 7.41 7.63
N SER A 97 -4.52 8.47 8.42
CA SER A 97 -4.44 8.39 9.88
C SER A 97 -5.74 7.85 10.52
N VAL A 98 -6.89 8.35 10.07
CA VAL A 98 -8.20 7.92 10.53
C VAL A 98 -8.47 6.46 10.13
N GLU A 99 -8.16 6.10 8.89
CA GLU A 99 -8.38 4.74 8.40
C GLU A 99 -7.48 3.72 9.12
N MET A 100 -6.21 4.03 9.32
CA MET A 100 -5.28 3.20 10.11
C MET A 100 -5.79 3.00 11.55
N ALA A 101 -6.33 4.06 12.17
CA ALA A 101 -6.90 3.99 13.51
C ALA A 101 -8.16 3.12 13.57
N LYS A 102 -9.07 3.26 12.59
CA LYS A 102 -10.29 2.42 12.48
C LYS A 102 -9.94 0.94 12.33
N LEU A 103 -8.84 0.62 11.66
CA LEU A 103 -8.37 -0.75 11.46
C LEU A 103 -7.63 -1.33 12.67
N GLY A 104 -7.38 -0.54 13.72
CA GLY A 104 -6.73 -1.00 14.96
C GLY A 104 -5.20 -0.82 15.00
N TYR A 105 -4.61 -0.17 14.00
CA TYR A 105 -3.16 0.08 13.94
C TYR A 105 -2.72 1.38 14.65
N GLY A 106 -3.68 2.11 15.23
CA GLY A 106 -3.44 3.43 15.82
C GLY A 106 -3.30 4.53 14.76
N LYS A 107 -3.05 5.76 15.22
CA LYS A 107 -2.84 6.91 14.32
C LYS A 107 -1.44 6.84 13.71
N SER A 108 -1.35 6.26 12.52
CA SER A 108 -0.14 6.29 11.69
C SER A 108 -0.34 7.32 10.58
N GLU A 109 0.58 8.29 10.47
CA GLU A 109 0.47 9.36 9.50
C GLU A 109 1.46 9.19 8.36
N LEU A 110 1.02 9.52 7.16
CA LEU A 110 1.90 9.73 6.00
C LEU A 110 2.95 10.80 6.36
N SER A 111 4.23 10.43 6.27
CA SER A 111 5.34 11.34 6.53
C SER A 111 5.54 12.29 5.36
N LEU A 112 5.19 13.56 5.55
CA LEU A 112 5.34 14.63 4.55
C LEU A 112 6.61 15.45 4.80
N GLU A 113 7.33 15.81 3.74
CA GLU A 113 8.35 16.85 3.85
C GLU A 113 7.68 18.20 4.16
N LYS A 114 8.09 18.84 5.26
CA LYS A 114 7.55 20.11 5.72
C LYS A 114 8.63 21.17 5.85
N GLU A 115 8.26 22.42 5.62
CA GLU A 115 9.08 23.62 5.84
C GLU A 115 8.21 24.63 6.61
N ASN A 116 8.73 25.14 7.75
CA ASN A 116 7.99 26.05 8.64
C ASN A 116 6.59 25.54 9.03
N GLY A 117 6.47 24.23 9.26
CA GLY A 117 5.22 23.57 9.67
C GLY A 117 4.20 23.34 8.55
N LYS A 118 4.49 23.74 7.30
CA LYS A 118 3.63 23.54 6.12
C LYS A 118 4.25 22.55 5.15
N LEU A 119 3.45 22.04 4.20
CA LEU A 119 3.94 21.21 3.10
C LEU A 119 5.10 21.91 2.37
N LYS A 120 6.25 21.23 2.24
CA LYS A 120 7.33 21.70 1.37
C LYS A 120 7.04 21.24 -0.05
N LEU A 121 6.64 22.19 -0.89
CA LEU A 121 6.35 21.96 -2.30
C LEU A 121 7.57 22.33 -3.15
N HIS A 122 8.20 21.34 -3.79
CA HIS A 122 9.33 21.59 -4.68
C HIS A 122 8.84 22.09 -6.03
N GLU A 123 8.84 23.40 -6.23
CA GLU A 123 8.51 23.98 -7.54
C GLU A 123 9.61 23.67 -8.57
N VAL A 124 9.19 23.17 -9.73
CA VAL A 124 10.05 22.83 -10.87
C VAL A 124 9.47 23.45 -12.13
N LYS A 125 10.20 24.44 -12.67
CA LYS A 125 9.90 25.04 -13.96
C LYS A 125 10.41 24.16 -15.09
N GLY A 126 9.51 23.78 -15.99
CA GLY A 126 9.79 23.00 -17.17
C GLY A 126 10.64 23.75 -18.19
N THR A 127 11.22 23.01 -19.11
CA THR A 127 12.07 23.53 -20.19
C THR A 127 11.29 23.97 -21.44
N ALA A 128 10.10 23.40 -21.65
CA ALA A 128 9.25 23.69 -22.79
C ALA A 128 8.09 24.62 -22.41
N ASN A 129 7.50 25.23 -23.43
CA ASN A 129 6.32 26.06 -23.31
C ASN A 129 5.06 25.20 -23.16
N ASP A 130 3.96 25.83 -22.80
CA ASP A 130 2.63 25.24 -22.81
C ASP A 130 2.05 25.27 -24.23
N ASP A 131 2.66 24.51 -25.14
CA ASP A 131 2.31 24.48 -26.57
C ASP A 131 1.84 23.09 -27.05
N GLY A 132 1.60 22.17 -26.11
CA GLY A 132 1.28 20.77 -26.38
C GLY A 132 2.47 19.82 -26.19
N THR A 133 3.69 20.33 -25.96
CA THR A 133 4.85 19.51 -25.62
C THR A 133 4.65 18.68 -24.34
N TYR A 134 3.96 19.26 -23.35
CA TYR A 134 3.49 18.54 -22.17
C TYR A 134 2.05 18.04 -22.40
N SER A 135 1.85 16.74 -22.25
CA SER A 135 0.58 16.06 -22.39
C SER A 135 0.50 14.89 -21.42
N TYR A 136 -0.61 14.15 -21.44
CA TYR A 136 -0.80 12.96 -20.61
C TYR A 136 0.24 11.85 -20.87
N LYS A 137 0.92 11.90 -22.03
CA LYS A 137 2.02 10.99 -22.40
C LYS A 137 3.40 11.47 -21.93
N SER A 138 3.51 12.68 -21.40
CA SER A 138 4.80 13.33 -21.14
C SER A 138 5.38 13.00 -19.76
N GLY A 139 4.87 12.01 -19.02
CA GLY A 139 5.32 11.70 -17.66
C GLY A 139 6.82 11.39 -17.56
N SER A 140 7.40 10.63 -18.51
CA SER A 140 8.85 10.36 -18.54
C SER A 140 9.67 11.66 -18.72
N ARG A 141 9.22 12.56 -19.59
CA ARG A 141 9.86 13.87 -19.78
C ARG A 141 9.81 14.69 -18.50
N ILE A 142 8.62 14.79 -17.89
CA ILE A 142 8.41 15.55 -16.65
C ILE A 142 9.28 14.98 -15.53
N TYR A 143 9.29 13.66 -15.34
CA TYR A 143 10.15 13.00 -14.36
C TYR A 143 11.63 13.35 -14.57
N ASN A 144 12.13 13.29 -15.80
CA ASN A 144 13.54 13.62 -16.08
C ASN A 144 13.88 15.08 -15.76
N GLU A 145 12.98 16.02 -16.03
CA GLU A 145 13.17 17.43 -15.68
C GLU A 145 13.11 17.64 -14.15
N VAL A 146 12.17 16.99 -13.47
CA VAL A 146 12.05 16.96 -12.00
C VAL A 146 13.29 16.38 -11.35
N SER A 147 13.76 15.22 -11.79
CA SER A 147 14.96 14.56 -11.25
C SER A 147 16.19 15.44 -11.37
N LYS A 148 16.40 16.11 -12.51
CA LYS A 148 17.49 17.09 -12.69
C LYS A 148 17.37 18.29 -11.75
N ALA A 149 16.16 18.78 -11.51
CA ALA A 149 15.92 19.90 -10.61
C ALA A 149 16.13 19.52 -9.13
N LEU A 150 15.67 18.34 -8.73
CA LEU A 150 15.85 17.80 -7.38
C LEU A 150 17.32 17.48 -7.07
N ALA A 151 18.08 16.97 -8.05
CA ALA A 151 19.51 16.69 -7.89
C ALA A 151 20.31 17.95 -7.51
N LYS A 152 19.95 19.12 -8.05
CA LYS A 152 20.56 20.41 -7.66
C LYS A 152 20.30 20.80 -6.20
N LYS A 153 19.29 20.21 -5.57
CA LYS A 153 18.96 20.36 -4.15
C LYS A 153 19.50 19.20 -3.30
N GLY A 154 20.35 18.34 -3.86
CA GLY A 154 20.91 17.17 -3.17
C GLY A 154 19.91 16.01 -3.00
N ILE A 155 18.80 16.00 -3.74
CA ILE A 155 17.77 14.97 -3.64
C ILE A 155 17.92 14.00 -4.81
N ASN A 156 18.17 12.72 -4.53
CA ASN A 156 18.17 11.67 -5.54
C ASN A 156 16.75 11.14 -5.77
N ALA A 157 16.11 11.58 -6.85
CA ALA A 157 14.74 11.19 -7.20
C ALA A 157 14.54 9.66 -7.33
N GLU A 158 15.57 8.90 -7.72
CA GLU A 158 15.45 7.45 -7.92
C GLU A 158 15.29 6.65 -6.63
N SER A 159 15.62 7.26 -5.49
CA SER A 159 15.53 6.66 -4.15
C SER A 159 14.39 7.25 -3.31
N GLU A 160 13.43 7.91 -3.95
CA GLU A 160 12.38 8.70 -3.29
C GLU A 160 10.99 8.29 -3.76
N THR A 161 10.01 8.44 -2.87
CA THR A 161 8.60 8.45 -3.27
C THR A 161 8.21 9.89 -3.59
N LEU A 162 7.77 10.13 -4.82
CA LEU A 162 7.43 11.44 -5.37
C LEU A 162 5.96 11.54 -5.74
N LEU A 163 5.30 12.59 -5.26
CA LEU A 163 4.04 13.08 -5.80
C LEU A 163 4.31 14.28 -6.71
N ILE A 164 4.18 14.09 -8.01
CA ILE A 164 4.41 15.12 -9.03
C ILE A 164 3.05 15.72 -9.43
N VAL A 165 2.78 16.89 -8.87
CA VAL A 165 1.63 17.73 -9.18
C VAL A 165 1.91 18.49 -10.46
N CYS A 166 1.17 18.15 -11.51
CA CYS A 166 1.28 18.80 -12.81
C CYS A 166 0.32 19.99 -12.87
N GLY A 167 0.87 21.17 -12.61
CA GLY A 167 0.24 22.46 -12.87
C GLY A 167 0.20 22.78 -14.35
N LEU A 168 -0.46 21.92 -15.15
CA LEU A 168 -0.57 22.01 -16.61
C LEU A 168 -1.97 22.39 -17.09
N SER A 169 -3.01 22.34 -16.25
CA SER A 169 -4.38 22.66 -16.70
C SER A 169 -4.54 24.09 -17.23
N ARG A 170 -5.57 24.30 -18.05
CA ARG A 170 -6.02 25.62 -18.49
C ARG A 170 -7.44 25.88 -18.03
N THR A 171 -7.64 27.03 -17.40
CA THR A 171 -8.94 27.48 -16.92
C THR A 171 -9.35 28.75 -17.67
N ASP A 172 -10.56 28.74 -18.24
CA ASP A 172 -11.24 29.92 -18.79
C ASP A 172 -12.64 29.98 -18.16
N GLY A 173 -12.77 30.79 -17.10
CA GLY A 173 -13.96 30.82 -16.26
C GLY A 173 -14.33 29.43 -15.73
N LYS A 174 -15.50 28.92 -16.14
CA LYS A 174 -16.01 27.58 -15.78
C LYS A 174 -15.61 26.49 -16.77
N LYS A 175 -14.71 26.73 -17.72
CA LYS A 175 -14.17 25.73 -18.65
C LYS A 175 -12.75 25.37 -18.24
N VAL A 176 -12.51 24.08 -18.00
CA VAL A 176 -11.19 23.55 -17.62
C VAL A 176 -10.74 22.53 -18.66
N LYS A 177 -9.48 22.63 -19.10
CA LYS A 177 -8.80 21.60 -19.90
C LYS A 177 -7.72 20.94 -19.05
N ILE A 178 -7.78 19.62 -18.89
CA ILE A 178 -6.79 18.81 -18.17
C ILE A 178 -6.08 17.90 -19.18
N TYR A 179 -4.76 17.94 -19.17
CA TYR A 179 -3.91 17.12 -20.04
C TYR A 179 -2.62 16.70 -19.35
N SER A 180 -2.61 16.70 -18.03
CA SER A 180 -1.51 16.17 -17.22
C SER A 180 -1.46 14.65 -17.31
N PRO A 181 -0.27 14.04 -17.21
CA PRO A 181 -0.18 12.62 -16.82
C PRO A 181 -0.91 12.40 -15.50
N TYR A 182 -1.58 11.26 -15.38
CA TYR A 182 -2.39 10.93 -14.22
C TYR A 182 -2.34 9.42 -13.96
N TYR A 183 -1.32 8.99 -13.23
CA TYR A 183 -1.06 7.59 -12.91
C TYR A 183 0.07 7.45 -11.88
N GLY A 184 0.07 6.36 -11.10
CA GLY A 184 1.19 5.90 -10.28
C GLY A 184 2.00 4.79 -10.96
N MET A 185 3.32 4.73 -10.70
CA MET A 185 4.20 3.70 -11.26
C MET A 185 5.51 3.50 -10.49
N GLY A 186 6.20 2.40 -10.81
CA GLY A 186 7.60 2.17 -10.44
C GLY A 186 7.86 1.98 -8.95
N ALA A 187 6.82 1.66 -8.18
CA ALA A 187 6.85 1.74 -6.73
C ALA A 187 7.31 0.45 -6.03
N ASN A 188 8.15 0.64 -5.02
CA ASN A 188 8.49 -0.34 -3.98
C ASN A 188 8.68 0.40 -2.65
N GLN A 189 9.21 -0.26 -1.61
CA GLN A 189 9.40 0.35 -0.30
C GLN A 189 10.33 1.56 -0.27
N ASN A 190 11.19 1.72 -1.28
CA ASN A 190 12.17 2.79 -1.33
C ASN A 190 11.81 3.93 -2.27
N LYS A 191 10.92 3.71 -3.23
CA LYS A 191 10.66 4.68 -4.29
C LYS A 191 9.27 4.49 -4.86
N GLY A 192 8.77 5.51 -5.54
CA GLY A 192 7.54 5.44 -6.31
C GLY A 192 7.22 6.79 -6.92
N ILE A 193 6.54 6.78 -8.05
CA ILE A 193 6.22 8.02 -8.78
C ILE A 193 4.72 8.05 -8.96
N CYS A 194 4.07 9.15 -8.61
CA CYS A 194 2.70 9.41 -9.01
C CYS A 194 2.58 10.78 -9.66
N PHE A 195 1.89 10.83 -10.78
CA PHE A 195 1.53 12.07 -11.47
C PHE A 195 0.07 12.37 -11.22
N VAL A 196 -0.21 13.63 -10.92
CA VAL A 196 -1.58 14.12 -10.71
C VAL A 196 -1.75 15.48 -11.38
N ALA A 197 -2.98 15.90 -11.62
CA ALA A 197 -3.29 17.19 -12.20
C ALA A 197 -3.61 18.24 -11.13
N ASP A 198 -3.22 19.49 -11.38
CA ASP A 198 -3.73 20.63 -10.63
C ASP A 198 -4.67 21.50 -11.49
N SER A 199 -5.58 22.23 -10.84
CA SER A 199 -6.51 23.19 -11.46
C SER A 199 -6.90 24.30 -10.48
N ASP A 200 -7.21 25.50 -10.99
CA ASP A 200 -7.72 26.61 -10.16
C ASP A 200 -9.02 26.28 -9.42
N TRP A 201 -9.79 25.31 -9.93
CA TRP A 201 -11.02 24.82 -9.29
C TRP A 201 -10.76 23.73 -8.23
N LEU A 202 -9.54 23.21 -8.13
CA LEU A 202 -9.17 22.12 -7.23
C LEU A 202 -8.91 22.63 -5.81
N ASN A 203 -9.80 22.31 -4.87
CA ASN A 203 -9.69 22.70 -3.47
C ASN A 203 -10.54 21.80 -2.55
N ILE A 204 -10.11 21.65 -1.30
CA ILE A 204 -10.79 20.79 -0.30
C ILE A 204 -12.23 21.25 0.01
N ASP A 205 -12.51 22.54 0.05
CA ASP A 205 -13.88 23.02 0.30
C ASP A 205 -14.84 22.65 -0.84
N GLY A 206 -14.32 22.47 -2.06
CA GLY A 206 -15.05 21.95 -3.20
C GLY A 206 -15.48 20.48 -3.06
N LEU A 207 -14.99 19.74 -2.06
CA LEU A 207 -15.51 18.40 -1.70
C LEU A 207 -16.76 18.47 -0.80
N LYS A 208 -17.14 19.65 -0.29
CA LYS A 208 -18.32 19.79 0.59
C LYS A 208 -19.56 20.12 -0.24
N VAL A 209 -20.70 20.24 0.45
CA VAL A 209 -21.97 20.64 -0.17
C VAL A 209 -21.82 22.03 -0.80
N ASP A 210 -22.09 22.12 -2.11
CA ASP A 210 -22.02 23.36 -2.85
C ASP A 210 -23.41 24.02 -2.97
N GLY A 211 -23.67 25.02 -2.13
CA GLY A 211 -24.90 25.80 -2.15
C GLY A 211 -25.12 26.60 -3.44
N THR A 212 -24.06 26.86 -4.20
CA THR A 212 -24.12 27.64 -5.45
C THR A 212 -24.47 26.79 -6.68
N LYS A 213 -24.47 25.45 -6.55
CA LYS A 213 -24.70 24.49 -7.64
C LYS A 213 -23.79 24.72 -8.84
N THR A 214 -22.52 25.03 -8.59
CA THR A 214 -21.52 25.32 -9.62
C THR A 214 -21.33 24.13 -10.56
N LYS A 215 -21.35 24.43 -11.87
CA LYS A 215 -21.06 23.50 -12.96
C LYS A 215 -19.80 23.92 -13.70
N ILE A 216 -18.85 23.00 -13.84
CA ILE A 216 -17.59 23.17 -14.54
C ILE A 216 -17.65 22.32 -15.81
N GLN A 217 -17.29 22.89 -16.95
CA GLN A 217 -17.12 22.16 -18.20
C GLN A 217 -15.68 21.64 -18.25
N VAL A 218 -15.51 20.33 -18.18
CA VAL A 218 -14.19 19.69 -18.10
C VAL A 218 -13.89 19.02 -19.44
N LYS A 219 -12.70 19.28 -19.98
CA LYS A 219 -12.18 18.60 -21.15
C LYS A 219 -10.89 17.86 -20.78
N GLU A 220 -10.93 16.55 -20.92
CA GLU A 220 -9.75 15.68 -20.81
C GLU A 220 -9.36 15.18 -22.22
N HIS A 221 -9.48 13.87 -22.47
CA HIS A 221 -9.23 13.24 -23.76
C HIS A 221 -10.41 13.31 -24.75
N ARG A 222 -11.61 13.69 -24.26
CA ARG A 222 -12.85 13.76 -25.03
C ARG A 222 -13.32 15.21 -25.22
N GLY A 223 -14.57 15.41 -25.62
CA GLY A 223 -15.23 16.71 -25.63
C GLY A 223 -15.39 17.28 -24.21
N TYR A 224 -15.97 18.48 -24.12
CA TYR A 224 -16.34 19.05 -22.82
C TYR A 224 -17.51 18.29 -22.21
N GLU A 225 -17.41 17.97 -20.92
CA GLU A 225 -18.46 17.33 -20.14
C GLU A 225 -18.78 18.16 -18.87
N PRO A 226 -20.05 18.24 -18.45
CA PRO A 226 -20.44 18.99 -17.26
C PRO A 226 -20.12 18.21 -15.97
N PHE A 227 -19.37 18.82 -15.06
CA PHE A 227 -19.09 18.32 -13.71
C PHE A 227 -19.72 19.27 -12.68
N THR A 228 -20.26 18.74 -11.58
CA THR A 228 -20.48 19.56 -10.38
C THR A 228 -19.13 19.90 -9.74
N LEU A 229 -19.06 20.96 -8.93
CA LEU A 229 -17.85 21.27 -8.15
C LEU A 229 -17.39 20.07 -7.29
N ALA A 230 -18.34 19.40 -6.64
CA ALA A 230 -18.10 18.19 -5.86
C ALA A 230 -17.55 17.03 -6.69
N LYS A 231 -18.14 16.75 -7.85
CA LYS A 231 -17.65 15.70 -8.76
C LYS A 231 -16.25 16.03 -9.25
N PHE A 232 -16.00 17.28 -9.66
CA PHE A 232 -14.66 17.73 -10.09
C PHE A 232 -13.61 17.47 -9.01
N ASN A 233 -13.85 17.94 -7.79
CA ASN A 233 -12.90 17.75 -6.70
C ASN A 233 -12.79 16.28 -6.27
N THR A 234 -13.87 15.51 -6.27
CA THR A 234 -13.82 14.07 -5.98
C THR A 234 -12.96 13.35 -7.03
N THR A 235 -13.16 13.62 -8.32
CA THR A 235 -12.37 13.00 -9.39
C THR A 235 -10.87 13.27 -9.26
N TYR A 236 -10.46 14.52 -9.07
CA TYR A 236 -9.04 14.89 -9.08
C TYR A 236 -8.35 14.80 -7.70
N ILE A 237 -9.05 15.02 -6.58
CA ILE A 237 -8.47 14.81 -5.24
C ILE A 237 -8.54 13.32 -4.88
N GLY A 238 -9.68 12.67 -5.12
CA GLY A 238 -9.84 11.23 -4.94
C GLY A 238 -8.92 10.43 -5.87
N GLY A 239 -8.75 10.86 -7.12
CA GLY A 239 -7.72 10.30 -7.98
C GLY A 239 -6.32 10.51 -7.41
N THR A 240 -6.01 11.68 -6.82
CA THR A 240 -4.67 11.98 -6.30
C THR A 240 -4.26 11.00 -5.23
N ILE A 241 -5.16 10.72 -4.27
CA ILE A 241 -4.88 9.75 -3.21
C ILE A 241 -4.79 8.31 -3.72
N HIS A 242 -5.53 7.96 -4.78
CA HIS A 242 -5.41 6.66 -5.44
C HIS A 242 -4.05 6.49 -6.15
N GLU A 243 -3.64 7.46 -6.97
CA GLU A 243 -2.32 7.41 -7.61
C GLU A 243 -1.17 7.46 -6.59
N LEU A 244 -1.35 8.19 -5.49
CA LEU A 244 -0.42 8.16 -4.38
C LEU A 244 -0.36 6.76 -3.74
N GLY A 245 -1.49 6.07 -3.60
CA GLY A 245 -1.52 4.67 -3.16
C GLY A 245 -0.64 3.78 -4.03
N HIS A 246 -0.72 3.92 -5.35
CA HIS A 246 0.21 3.24 -6.26
C HIS A 246 1.66 3.66 -6.04
N GLY A 247 1.92 4.96 -5.84
CA GLY A 247 3.24 5.49 -5.48
C GLY A 247 3.79 4.94 -4.16
N LEU A 248 2.92 4.49 -3.26
CA LEU A 248 3.21 3.82 -1.99
C LEU A 248 3.24 2.28 -2.13
N SER A 249 3.36 1.79 -3.36
CA SER A 249 3.42 0.36 -3.69
C SER A 249 2.15 -0.42 -3.30
N LEU A 250 0.98 0.21 -3.38
CA LEU A 250 -0.31 -0.47 -3.26
C LEU A 250 -0.84 -0.88 -4.65
N PRO A 251 -1.13 -2.17 -4.91
CA PRO A 251 -1.86 -2.59 -6.11
C PRO A 251 -3.34 -2.19 -6.01
N HIS A 252 -4.12 -2.46 -7.05
CA HIS A 252 -5.57 -2.39 -6.90
C HIS A 252 -6.09 -3.51 -6.00
N ASN A 253 -7.27 -3.26 -5.43
CA ASN A 253 -8.02 -4.31 -4.76
C ASN A 253 -9.53 -4.03 -4.75
N LEU A 254 -10.28 -5.07 -4.42
CA LEU A 254 -11.70 -5.02 -4.12
C LEU A 254 -11.92 -5.31 -2.64
N ALA A 255 -12.83 -4.55 -2.03
CA ALA A 255 -13.31 -4.86 -0.69
C ALA A 255 -13.94 -6.26 -0.67
N THR A 256 -13.67 -7.05 0.37
CA THR A 256 -14.49 -8.23 0.66
C THR A 256 -15.94 -7.81 0.94
N LYS A 257 -16.90 -8.75 0.91
CA LYS A 257 -18.30 -8.39 1.25
C LYS A 257 -18.41 -7.78 2.64
N SER A 258 -17.64 -8.30 3.60
CA SER A 258 -17.57 -7.78 4.97
C SER A 258 -17.04 -6.33 4.98
N GLU A 259 -15.90 -6.08 4.34
CA GLU A 259 -15.29 -4.74 4.31
C GLU A 259 -16.13 -3.70 3.55
N SER A 260 -16.91 -4.12 2.54
CA SER A 260 -17.75 -3.22 1.73
C SER A 260 -18.80 -2.46 2.54
N SER A 261 -19.10 -2.93 3.76
CA SER A 261 -19.91 -2.20 4.72
C SER A 261 -19.30 -0.84 5.12
N ASN A 262 -18.00 -0.62 4.93
CA ASN A 262 -17.30 0.63 5.23
C ASN A 262 -17.30 1.65 4.09
N GLY A 263 -17.79 1.28 2.90
CA GLY A 263 -17.79 2.13 1.71
C GLY A 263 -17.05 1.49 0.56
N THR A 264 -16.28 2.29 -0.20
CA THR A 264 -15.54 1.80 -1.38
C THR A 264 -14.05 1.74 -1.09
N ALA A 265 -13.38 0.61 -1.36
CA ALA A 265 -11.95 0.50 -1.18
C ALA A 265 -11.21 1.57 -2.01
N LEU A 266 -10.30 2.32 -1.38
CA LEU A 266 -9.55 3.42 -2.00
C LEU A 266 -8.88 2.99 -3.31
N MET A 267 -8.20 1.85 -3.27
CA MET A 267 -7.47 1.28 -4.41
C MET A 267 -8.34 0.41 -5.32
N GLY A 268 -9.66 0.38 -5.09
CA GLY A 268 -10.66 -0.08 -6.07
C GLY A 268 -11.21 1.12 -6.83
N ALA A 269 -12.53 1.33 -6.76
CA ALA A 269 -13.20 2.52 -7.30
C ALA A 269 -13.26 3.70 -6.30
N GLY A 270 -12.45 3.66 -5.25
CA GLY A 270 -12.49 4.63 -4.16
C GLY A 270 -12.09 6.04 -4.56
N ASN A 271 -11.35 6.22 -5.66
CA ASN A 271 -11.08 7.53 -6.23
C ASN A 271 -12.36 8.31 -6.60
N TYR A 272 -13.43 7.62 -7.00
CA TYR A 272 -14.71 8.25 -7.36
C TYR A 272 -15.65 8.51 -6.18
N THR A 273 -15.31 8.01 -4.99
CA THR A 273 -16.15 8.10 -3.79
C THR A 273 -15.49 8.89 -2.66
N TYR A 274 -14.29 9.43 -2.89
CA TYR A 274 -13.53 10.17 -1.89
C TYR A 274 -14.34 11.33 -1.29
N ARG A 275 -14.47 11.32 0.04
CA ARG A 275 -15.22 12.30 0.84
C ARG A 275 -16.70 12.45 0.48
N GLN A 276 -17.33 11.46 -0.16
CA GLN A 276 -18.79 11.50 -0.40
C GLN A 276 -19.61 11.53 0.90
N GLU A 277 -19.07 11.03 2.00
CA GLU A 277 -19.69 11.10 3.33
C GLU A 277 -19.87 12.54 3.83
N TRP A 278 -19.06 13.51 3.37
CA TRP A 278 -19.23 14.93 3.71
C TRP A 278 -20.44 15.59 3.04
N ARG A 279 -21.06 14.89 2.09
CA ARG A 279 -22.20 15.38 1.31
C ARG A 279 -23.43 14.46 1.42
N ASN A 280 -23.37 13.42 2.26
CA ASN A 280 -24.37 12.36 2.34
C ASN A 280 -24.66 11.69 0.98
N GLU A 281 -23.66 11.59 0.10
CA GLU A 281 -23.77 10.96 -1.24
C GLU A 281 -23.34 9.48 -1.23
N GLY A 282 -22.89 8.98 -0.08
CA GLY A 282 -22.37 7.63 0.10
C GLY A 282 -21.56 7.52 1.40
N LYS A 283 -21.00 6.35 1.66
CA LYS A 283 -20.12 6.11 2.83
C LYS A 283 -18.69 6.65 2.66
N GLY A 284 -18.35 7.07 1.45
CA GLY A 284 -16.99 7.50 1.12
C GLY A 284 -16.08 6.35 0.71
N SER A 285 -14.79 6.68 0.67
CA SER A 285 -13.71 5.72 0.45
C SER A 285 -13.14 5.24 1.78
N PHE A 286 -12.56 4.05 1.80
CA PHE A 286 -11.90 3.50 2.98
C PHE A 286 -10.63 2.73 2.61
N LEU A 287 -9.75 2.48 3.58
CA LEU A 287 -8.55 1.65 3.40
C LEU A 287 -8.85 0.19 3.80
N THR A 288 -8.47 -0.79 2.98
CA THR A 288 -8.61 -2.21 3.36
C THR A 288 -7.53 -2.64 4.33
N ASN A 289 -7.81 -3.70 5.10
CA ASN A 289 -6.85 -4.21 6.09
C ASN A 289 -5.51 -4.61 5.43
N ALA A 290 -5.57 -5.24 4.25
CA ALA A 290 -4.39 -5.63 3.49
C ALA A 290 -3.51 -4.43 3.10
N HIS A 291 -4.11 -3.32 2.65
CA HIS A 291 -3.36 -2.13 2.29
C HIS A 291 -2.85 -1.36 3.51
N ALA A 292 -3.58 -1.37 4.64
CA ALA A 292 -3.06 -0.85 5.90
C ALA A 292 -1.80 -1.60 6.38
N ILE A 293 -1.78 -2.93 6.29
CA ILE A 293 -0.59 -3.75 6.60
C ILE A 293 0.59 -3.35 5.70
N ARG A 294 0.35 -3.12 4.40
CA ARG A 294 1.40 -2.66 3.46
C ARG A 294 1.94 -1.29 3.84
N LEU A 295 1.06 -0.35 4.19
CA LEU A 295 1.48 0.99 4.62
C LEU A 295 2.20 0.98 5.95
N LEU A 296 1.78 0.15 6.92
CA LEU A 296 2.37 0.07 8.26
C LEU A 296 3.90 -0.13 8.24
N VAL A 297 4.41 -0.89 7.26
CA VAL A 297 5.83 -1.18 7.09
C VAL A 297 6.53 -0.29 6.06
N HIS A 298 5.77 0.48 5.27
CA HIS A 298 6.36 1.34 4.25
C HIS A 298 7.18 2.45 4.93
N PRO A 299 8.45 2.72 4.54
CA PRO A 299 9.31 3.72 5.18
C PRO A 299 8.74 5.14 5.31
N VAL A 300 7.76 5.50 4.48
CA VAL A 300 7.04 6.79 4.53
C VAL A 300 5.96 6.82 5.64
N PHE A 301 5.65 5.69 6.27
CA PHE A 301 4.64 5.54 7.33
C PHE A 301 5.22 4.94 8.61
N SER A 302 6.14 3.99 8.47
CA SER A 302 6.67 3.20 9.59
C SER A 302 7.54 4.00 10.55
N GLY A 303 7.97 5.20 10.16
CA GLY A 303 8.93 6.01 10.91
C GLY A 303 10.35 5.44 10.91
N THR A 304 10.62 4.43 10.06
CA THR A 304 11.97 3.89 9.90
C THR A 304 12.30 3.44 8.47
N SER A 305 13.56 3.53 8.08
CA SER A 305 14.11 2.95 6.84
C SER A 305 15.08 1.80 7.10
N LYS A 306 15.06 1.22 8.32
CA LYS A 306 15.85 0.05 8.69
C LYS A 306 15.77 -1.04 7.62
N GLU A 307 16.93 -1.47 7.13
CA GLU A 307 17.08 -2.53 6.13
C GLU A 307 16.26 -2.32 4.85
N SER A 308 15.76 -1.11 4.55
CA SER A 308 14.85 -0.90 3.42
C SER A 308 15.52 -1.18 2.07
N ASN A 309 16.84 -0.99 1.98
CA ASN A 309 17.65 -1.30 0.80
C ASN A 309 17.97 -2.79 0.64
N GLU A 310 17.71 -3.61 1.65
CA GLU A 310 17.93 -5.05 1.61
C GLU A 310 16.77 -5.77 0.91
N THR A 311 17.09 -6.80 0.13
CA THR A 311 16.09 -7.64 -0.53
C THR A 311 15.88 -8.92 0.29
N PRO A 312 14.66 -9.22 0.74
CA PRO A 312 14.41 -10.43 1.52
C PRO A 312 14.53 -11.68 0.65
N ILE A 313 15.12 -12.73 1.22
CA ILE A 313 15.02 -14.10 0.73
C ILE A 313 13.91 -14.78 1.52
N LEU A 314 13.03 -15.51 0.85
CA LEU A 314 11.92 -16.23 1.46
C LEU A 314 11.89 -17.67 0.96
N SER A 315 11.93 -18.64 1.88
CA SER A 315 11.49 -20.00 1.59
C SER A 315 10.10 -20.23 2.20
N ILE A 316 9.32 -21.11 1.56
CA ILE A 316 8.01 -21.55 2.06
C ILE A 316 8.05 -23.06 2.20
N ASP A 317 7.61 -23.54 3.36
CA ASP A 317 7.47 -24.95 3.70
C ASP A 317 5.99 -25.27 3.96
N ASP A 318 5.61 -26.54 3.79
CA ASP A 318 4.29 -27.07 4.12
C ASP A 318 3.10 -26.27 3.56
N LEU A 319 3.29 -25.63 2.40
CA LEU A 319 2.26 -24.86 1.74
C LEU A 319 1.15 -25.78 1.23
N SER A 320 -0.09 -25.49 1.61
CA SER A 320 -1.26 -26.25 1.17
C SER A 320 -2.47 -25.33 0.96
N LEU A 321 -3.28 -25.68 -0.05
CA LEU A 321 -4.56 -25.04 -0.33
C LEU A 321 -5.65 -26.11 -0.28
N LYS A 322 -6.63 -25.94 0.60
CA LYS A 322 -7.75 -26.88 0.77
C LYS A 322 -9.08 -26.15 0.69
N TYR A 323 -10.08 -26.79 0.10
CA TYR A 323 -11.46 -26.28 0.09
C TYR A 323 -12.29 -27.00 1.16
N ILE A 324 -12.84 -26.23 2.09
CA ILE A 324 -13.62 -26.74 3.23
C ILE A 324 -14.79 -25.77 3.44
N ASP A 325 -16.03 -26.28 3.42
CA ASP A 325 -17.25 -25.53 3.75
C ASP A 325 -17.39 -24.16 3.03
N GLY A 326 -17.09 -24.11 1.74
CA GLY A 326 -17.21 -22.87 0.95
C GLY A 326 -16.01 -21.92 1.05
N VAL A 327 -14.96 -22.30 1.78
CA VAL A 327 -13.78 -21.48 2.05
C VAL A 327 -12.53 -22.17 1.54
N LEU A 328 -11.63 -21.40 0.93
CA LEU A 328 -10.27 -21.85 0.62
C LEU A 328 -9.34 -21.54 1.79
N HIS A 329 -8.78 -22.59 2.37
CA HIS A 329 -7.80 -22.54 3.46
C HIS A 329 -6.40 -22.66 2.87
N LEU A 330 -5.68 -21.54 2.83
CA LEU A 330 -4.27 -21.47 2.42
C LEU A 330 -3.40 -21.41 3.68
N ARG A 331 -2.59 -22.44 3.90
CA ARG A 331 -1.73 -22.58 5.08
C ARG A 331 -0.31 -22.91 4.66
N GLY A 332 0.67 -22.45 5.43
CA GLY A 332 2.07 -22.79 5.25
C GLY A 332 2.94 -22.16 6.32
N GLN A 333 4.24 -22.42 6.23
CA GLN A 333 5.26 -21.82 7.08
C GLN A 333 6.27 -21.09 6.20
N ILE A 334 6.74 -19.92 6.64
CA ILE A 334 7.76 -19.16 5.92
C ILE A 334 9.07 -19.05 6.69
N ARG A 335 10.20 -19.00 5.98
CA ARG A 335 11.51 -18.67 6.55
C ARG A 335 12.08 -17.45 5.83
N PRO A 336 11.77 -16.24 6.31
CA PRO A 336 12.25 -15.03 5.69
C PRO A 336 13.61 -14.61 6.28
N SER A 337 14.51 -14.08 5.44
CA SER A 337 15.78 -13.49 5.91
C SER A 337 15.58 -12.15 6.62
N ILE A 338 14.49 -11.43 6.30
CA ILE A 338 14.02 -10.23 6.99
C ILE A 338 12.64 -10.55 7.56
N PRO A 339 12.38 -10.36 8.86
CA PRO A 339 11.11 -10.73 9.49
C PRO A 339 9.89 -10.27 8.69
N ALA A 340 8.99 -11.21 8.39
CA ALA A 340 7.67 -10.89 7.87
C ALA A 340 6.70 -10.62 9.02
N ILE A 341 5.79 -9.67 8.83
CA ILE A 341 4.80 -9.29 9.84
C ILE A 341 3.42 -9.91 9.57
N ALA A 342 3.12 -10.22 8.31
CA ALA A 342 1.84 -10.74 7.86
C ALA A 342 1.96 -11.36 6.47
N MET A 343 0.96 -12.18 6.14
CA MET A 343 0.71 -12.69 4.80
C MET A 343 -0.58 -12.10 4.24
N ILE A 344 -0.61 -11.81 2.94
CA ILE A 344 -1.77 -11.31 2.22
C ILE A 344 -2.02 -12.20 1.01
N ALA A 345 -3.26 -12.63 0.80
CA ALA A 345 -3.72 -13.22 -0.45
C ALA A 345 -4.58 -12.20 -1.19
N TYR A 346 -4.14 -11.78 -2.37
CA TYR A 346 -5.01 -11.11 -3.34
C TYR A 346 -5.64 -12.18 -4.21
N ASN A 347 -6.94 -12.42 -4.06
CA ASN A 347 -7.71 -13.40 -4.82
C ASN A 347 -8.44 -12.69 -5.97
N ASP A 348 -7.89 -12.85 -7.17
CA ASP A 348 -8.23 -12.13 -8.39
C ASP A 348 -8.92 -13.03 -9.40
N GLY A 349 -10.03 -12.57 -9.98
CA GLY A 349 -10.73 -13.29 -11.03
C GLY A 349 -10.03 -13.05 -12.37
N GLU A 350 -9.63 -14.11 -13.08
CA GLU A 350 -9.04 -13.91 -14.40
C GLU A 350 -10.12 -13.45 -15.40
N ASN A 351 -9.97 -12.22 -15.89
CA ASN A 351 -10.88 -11.66 -16.88
C ASN A 351 -10.72 -12.35 -18.25
N LYS A 352 -11.83 -12.61 -18.97
CA LYS A 352 -11.80 -13.21 -20.31
C LYS A 352 -10.93 -12.37 -21.25
N GLY A 353 -9.81 -12.93 -21.73
CA GLY A 353 -8.86 -12.26 -22.62
C GLY A 353 -7.58 -11.74 -21.95
N GLN A 354 -7.44 -11.91 -20.63
CA GLN A 354 -6.24 -11.54 -19.88
C GLN A 354 -5.08 -12.50 -20.25
N LYS A 355 -4.20 -12.06 -21.16
CA LYS A 355 -2.92 -12.73 -21.42
C LYS A 355 -1.87 -12.17 -20.46
N LYS A 356 -1.47 -12.95 -19.45
CA LYS A 356 -0.52 -12.55 -18.38
C LYS A 356 -1.02 -11.37 -17.53
N TYR A 357 -0.36 -11.13 -16.39
CA TYR A 357 -0.70 -10.08 -15.42
C TYR A 357 -0.79 -8.69 -16.10
N GLN A 358 -1.87 -7.96 -15.80
CA GLN A 358 -2.06 -6.58 -16.20
C GLN A 358 -2.48 -5.81 -14.95
N VAL A 359 -1.63 -4.87 -14.53
CA VAL A 359 -1.79 -4.00 -13.34
C VAL A 359 -3.11 -3.22 -13.33
N ASN A 360 -3.80 -3.12 -14.47
CA ASN A 360 -5.04 -2.37 -14.62
C ASN A 360 -6.29 -3.26 -14.73
N ASN A 361 -6.15 -4.58 -14.52
CA ASN A 361 -7.26 -5.54 -14.62
C ASN A 361 -7.47 -6.32 -13.32
N ASP A 362 -6.96 -5.84 -12.18
CA ASP A 362 -7.05 -6.49 -10.86
C ASP A 362 -7.88 -5.69 -9.86
N TYR A 363 -8.74 -4.80 -10.35
CA TYR A 363 -9.71 -4.03 -9.55
C TYR A 363 -10.74 -4.91 -8.83
N ASP A 364 -10.87 -6.17 -9.23
CA ASP A 364 -11.75 -7.17 -8.62
C ASP A 364 -11.04 -8.11 -7.63
N ALA A 365 -9.74 -7.90 -7.37
CA ALA A 365 -8.97 -8.72 -6.46
C ALA A 365 -9.36 -8.50 -4.99
N THR A 366 -10.14 -9.43 -4.42
CA THR A 366 -10.46 -9.42 -2.98
C THR A 366 -9.22 -9.74 -2.14
N THR A 367 -9.06 -9.08 -1.00
CA THR A 367 -7.86 -9.23 -0.16
C THR A 367 -8.15 -9.95 1.15
N TRP A 368 -7.29 -10.90 1.51
CA TRP A 368 -7.40 -11.72 2.72
C TRP A 368 -6.06 -11.75 3.45
N THR A 369 -6.06 -11.63 4.77
CA THR A 369 -4.83 -11.48 5.56
C THR A 369 -4.66 -12.59 6.58
N SER A 370 -3.42 -12.84 6.98
CA SER A 370 -3.08 -13.67 8.13
C SER A 370 -1.92 -13.05 8.89
N VAL A 371 -1.99 -13.09 10.22
CA VAL A 371 -0.82 -12.91 11.07
C VAL A 371 0.15 -14.09 10.89
N LEU A 372 1.34 -13.97 11.48
CA LEU A 372 2.33 -15.05 11.56
C LEU A 372 2.47 -15.56 12.99
N SER A 373 2.37 -16.87 13.18
CA SER A 373 2.65 -17.51 14.48
C SER A 373 4.11 -17.25 14.91
N PRO A 374 4.50 -17.51 16.18
CA PRO A 374 5.90 -17.45 16.59
C PRO A 374 6.84 -18.34 15.76
N LYS A 375 6.31 -19.38 15.11
CA LYS A 375 7.04 -20.27 14.19
C LYS A 375 6.93 -19.84 12.72
N ASN A 376 6.42 -18.65 12.43
CA ASN A 376 6.16 -18.12 11.09
C ASN A 376 5.18 -18.94 10.26
N GLU A 377 4.21 -19.58 10.90
CA GLU A 377 3.09 -20.22 10.21
C GLU A 377 2.02 -19.18 9.92
N PHE A 378 1.31 -19.34 8.81
CA PHE A 378 0.16 -18.51 8.45
C PHE A 378 -1.06 -19.37 8.11
N TRP A 379 -2.24 -18.76 8.23
CA TRP A 379 -3.50 -19.37 7.84
C TRP A 379 -4.45 -18.31 7.27
N ILE A 380 -4.54 -18.26 5.94
CA ILE A 380 -5.46 -17.38 5.22
C ILE A 380 -6.73 -18.17 4.88
N LYS A 381 -7.89 -17.58 5.15
CA LYS A 381 -9.22 -18.09 4.81
C LYS A 381 -9.82 -17.21 3.74
N ILE A 382 -9.88 -17.69 2.50
CA ILE A 382 -10.42 -16.95 1.35
C ILE A 382 -11.87 -17.40 1.15
N SER A 383 -12.80 -16.46 1.29
CA SER A 383 -14.24 -16.70 1.12
C SER A 383 -14.77 -15.91 -0.09
N ASP A 384 -16.10 -15.80 -0.24
CA ASP A 384 -16.74 -15.04 -1.32
C ASP A 384 -16.31 -15.46 -2.74
N LEU A 385 -16.03 -16.75 -2.88
CA LEU A 385 -15.55 -17.36 -4.11
C LEU A 385 -16.60 -17.26 -5.23
N LYS A 386 -16.13 -17.10 -6.48
CA LYS A 386 -16.97 -16.96 -7.67
C LYS A 386 -16.57 -18.00 -8.71
N ASP A 387 -17.49 -18.39 -9.58
CA ASP A 387 -17.16 -19.23 -10.74
C ASP A 387 -16.16 -18.52 -11.67
N GLY A 388 -15.32 -19.31 -12.35
CA GLY A 388 -14.28 -18.81 -13.27
C GLY A 388 -12.87 -19.25 -12.90
N ASN A 389 -11.89 -18.74 -13.65
CA ASN A 389 -10.47 -18.92 -13.34
C ASN A 389 -10.03 -17.83 -12.36
N HIS A 390 -9.09 -18.17 -11.48
CA HIS A 390 -8.62 -17.28 -10.44
C HIS A 390 -7.11 -17.39 -10.24
N GLN A 391 -6.52 -16.29 -9.79
CA GLN A 391 -5.14 -16.23 -9.32
C GLN A 391 -5.12 -15.72 -7.88
N ILE A 392 -4.46 -16.47 -7.00
CA ILE A 392 -4.06 -16.01 -5.67
C ILE A 392 -2.64 -15.47 -5.78
N ARG A 393 -2.45 -14.17 -5.54
CA ARG A 393 -1.13 -13.59 -5.27
C ARG A 393 -0.89 -13.68 -3.77
N LEU A 394 -0.09 -14.66 -3.36
CA LEU A 394 0.37 -14.84 -1.98
C LEU A 394 1.56 -13.93 -1.73
N VAL A 395 1.37 -12.92 -0.91
CA VAL A 395 2.31 -11.85 -0.64
C VAL A 395 2.77 -11.90 0.81
N SER A 396 4.07 -12.02 1.05
CA SER A 396 4.65 -11.80 2.38
C SER A 396 5.00 -10.33 2.54
N VAL A 397 4.62 -9.74 3.66
CA VAL A 397 4.93 -8.33 3.98
C VAL A 397 6.06 -8.30 5.00
N HIS A 398 7.23 -7.79 4.59
CA HIS A 398 8.43 -7.74 5.42
C HIS A 398 8.50 -6.45 6.23
N ALA A 399 9.12 -6.51 7.40
CA ALA A 399 9.19 -5.39 8.33
C ALA A 399 9.92 -4.16 7.78
N ASN A 400 10.83 -4.36 6.80
CA ASN A 400 11.53 -3.28 6.08
C ASN A 400 10.70 -2.64 4.94
N GLY A 401 9.42 -3.00 4.81
CA GLY A 401 8.51 -2.50 3.78
C GLY A 401 8.49 -3.28 2.47
N SER A 402 9.48 -4.15 2.24
CA SER A 402 9.55 -4.97 1.03
C SER A 402 8.50 -6.08 1.03
N THR A 403 8.19 -6.61 -0.16
CA THR A 403 7.28 -7.75 -0.30
C THR A 403 7.82 -8.81 -1.25
N THR A 404 7.52 -10.07 -0.95
CA THR A 404 7.76 -11.22 -1.84
C THR A 404 6.40 -11.76 -2.31
N THR A 405 6.31 -12.30 -3.53
CA THR A 405 5.03 -12.71 -4.13
C THR A 405 5.16 -14.06 -4.84
N HIS A 406 4.26 -14.98 -4.50
CA HIS A 406 4.04 -16.24 -5.21
C HIS A 406 2.64 -16.25 -5.82
N ARG A 407 2.44 -16.98 -6.92
CA ARG A 407 1.16 -17.02 -7.64
C ARG A 407 0.62 -18.45 -7.69
N ILE A 408 -0.62 -18.62 -7.26
CA ILE A 408 -1.29 -19.92 -7.22
C ILE A 408 -2.57 -19.80 -8.04
N HIS A 409 -2.75 -20.65 -9.05
CA HIS A 409 -3.91 -20.60 -9.93
C HIS A 409 -4.89 -21.72 -9.59
N TYR A 410 -6.18 -21.40 -9.62
CA TYR A 410 -7.25 -22.38 -9.47
C TYR A 410 -8.45 -21.96 -10.31
N SER A 411 -9.43 -22.83 -10.45
CA SER A 411 -10.70 -22.48 -11.08
C SER A 411 -11.87 -22.97 -10.25
N ILE A 412 -13.04 -22.39 -10.47
CA ILE A 412 -14.31 -22.83 -9.88
C ILE A 412 -15.31 -23.02 -11.01
N LYS A 413 -15.98 -24.17 -11.00
CA LYS A 413 -17.09 -24.48 -11.89
C LYS A 413 -18.24 -25.06 -11.09
N ASP A 414 -19.43 -24.49 -11.25
CA ASP A 414 -20.64 -24.91 -10.55
C ASP A 414 -20.45 -24.93 -9.01
N GLY A 415 -19.76 -23.90 -8.50
CA GLY A 415 -19.43 -23.77 -7.07
C GLY A 415 -18.39 -24.76 -6.52
N LYS A 416 -17.76 -25.58 -7.37
CA LYS A 416 -16.73 -26.55 -6.97
C LYS A 416 -15.34 -26.11 -7.47
N PRO A 417 -14.35 -25.93 -6.58
CA PRO A 417 -13.01 -25.57 -6.99
C PRO A 417 -12.22 -26.76 -7.55
N ASP A 418 -11.52 -26.54 -8.65
CA ASP A 418 -10.44 -27.39 -9.14
C ASP A 418 -9.09 -26.81 -8.70
N LEU A 419 -8.42 -27.54 -7.80
CA LEU A 419 -7.13 -27.17 -7.21
C LEU A 419 -5.95 -27.89 -7.87
N SER A 420 -6.17 -28.58 -8.99
CA SER A 420 -5.12 -29.36 -9.68
C SER A 420 -3.94 -28.49 -10.11
N GLN A 421 -4.22 -27.30 -10.66
CA GLN A 421 -3.18 -26.34 -11.02
C GLN A 421 -2.52 -25.73 -9.77
N ALA A 422 -3.31 -25.37 -8.76
CA ALA A 422 -2.79 -24.83 -7.51
C ALA A 422 -1.77 -25.78 -6.85
N ASN A 423 -2.06 -27.07 -6.83
CA ASN A 423 -1.16 -28.09 -6.30
C ASN A 423 0.14 -28.26 -7.12
N LYS A 424 0.13 -27.92 -8.42
CA LYS A 424 1.36 -27.88 -9.24
C LYS A 424 2.17 -26.63 -8.94
N ASP A 425 1.50 -25.47 -8.89
CA ASP A 425 2.13 -24.19 -8.56
C ASP A 425 2.81 -24.27 -7.19
N ILE A 426 2.10 -24.75 -6.16
CA ILE A 426 2.62 -24.95 -4.80
C ILE A 426 3.88 -25.82 -4.78
N ARG A 427 3.88 -26.95 -5.50
CA ARG A 427 5.06 -27.84 -5.59
C ARG A 427 6.28 -27.18 -6.23
N SER A 428 6.09 -26.12 -7.02
CA SER A 428 7.20 -25.37 -7.61
C SER A 428 7.82 -24.33 -6.67
N PHE A 429 7.14 -23.97 -5.58
CA PHE A 429 7.57 -22.95 -4.61
C PHE A 429 8.13 -23.54 -3.32
N VAL A 430 7.63 -24.71 -2.93
CA VAL A 430 8.06 -25.37 -1.71
C VAL A 430 9.49 -25.87 -1.90
N SER A 431 10.33 -25.56 -0.93
CA SER A 431 11.73 -26.00 -0.93
C SER A 431 11.76 -27.52 -0.84
N SER A 432 12.47 -28.18 -1.76
CA SER A 432 12.72 -29.63 -1.72
C SER A 432 13.37 -30.06 -0.41
#